data_AF-A0A5J4NXN5-F1
#
_entry.id   AF-A0A5J4NXN5-F1
#
_cell.length_a   1.000
_cell.length_b   1.000
_cell.length_c   1.000
_cell.angle_alpha   90.00
_cell.angle_beta   90.00
_cell.angle_gamma   90.00
#
_symmetry.space_group_name_H-M   'P 1'
#
loop_
_entity.id
_entity.type
_entity.pdbx_description
1 polymer ?
#
loop_
_entity_poly.entity_id
_entity_poly.type
_entity_poly.pdbx_seq_one_letter_code
_entity_poly.pdbx_strand_id
1 'polypeptide(L)'
;MYLCSLHTTRLCATLSRRFSSAVGPVEVRIRSILTDRFKPIHLKVTNESRKHSRLTGLETHFKITIVSQYFEELSLMERQRLIYKALKGEFESGLHALSINAKSSKELFEELPSPPCPLQRPNKSRYFIILICFGNMFVHLYIHIYTLYIYIYMTKLLGVLRNTIRNVISSTKLIKQQMERYLESVISKWSRILVRSRSHFNGSHLCTPNSELPVSGSIICHSVPIHWLTSHKFKV
;
A
#
# COMPACT_ATOMS: atom_id res chain seq x y z
N MET A 1 48.53 25.73 -50.31
CA MET A 1 48.39 24.29 -50.58
C MET A 1 47.65 23.66 -49.42
N TYR A 2 46.49 23.03 -49.73
CA TYR A 2 45.69 22.07 -48.94
C TYR A 2 44.79 22.54 -47.78
N LEU A 3 43.54 22.87 -48.16
CA LEU A 3 42.27 22.18 -47.82
C LEU A 3 42.17 21.25 -46.59
N CYS A 4 41.01 21.38 -45.92
CA CYS A 4 40.14 20.35 -45.33
C CYS A 4 40.44 19.86 -43.89
N SER A 5 39.54 20.15 -42.93
CA SER A 5 38.41 19.22 -42.67
C SER A 5 37.55 19.71 -41.49
N LEU A 6 36.27 19.93 -41.79
CA LEU A 6 35.17 19.99 -40.83
C LEU A 6 34.96 18.59 -40.22
N HIS A 7 34.84 18.46 -38.90
CA HIS A 7 33.80 17.59 -38.32
C HIS A 7 33.58 17.79 -36.81
N THR A 8 32.29 17.90 -36.47
CA THR A 8 31.60 17.40 -35.28
C THR A 8 31.79 18.08 -33.91
N THR A 9 30.92 19.05 -33.67
CA THR A 9 29.80 18.97 -32.70
C THR A 9 29.99 18.17 -31.39
N ARG A 10 29.67 18.85 -30.28
CA ARG A 10 28.80 18.38 -29.18
C ARG A 10 28.50 19.59 -28.28
N LEU A 11 27.50 20.40 -28.63
CA LEU A 11 26.15 20.32 -28.06
C LEU A 11 26.17 20.20 -26.52
N CYS A 12 26.45 21.29 -25.83
CA CYS A 12 26.06 21.43 -24.44
C CYS A 12 25.68 22.88 -24.15
N ALA A 13 24.50 23.05 -23.55
CA ALA A 13 24.04 24.24 -22.87
C ALA A 13 23.64 25.47 -23.69
N THR A 14 22.61 25.33 -24.54
CA THR A 14 21.55 26.36 -24.59
C THR A 14 20.21 25.70 -24.91
N LEU A 15 19.67 24.90 -23.97
CA LEU A 15 18.22 24.72 -23.84
C LEU A 15 17.65 26.02 -23.25
N SER A 16 17.81 27.12 -23.98
CA SER A 16 17.02 28.32 -23.78
C SER A 16 15.62 27.95 -24.23
N ARG A 17 14.81 27.61 -23.22
CA ARG A 17 13.38 27.46 -23.23
C ARG A 17 12.77 28.63 -24.01
N ARG A 18 12.60 28.47 -25.33
CA ARG A 18 11.84 29.39 -26.19
C ARG A 18 10.37 29.28 -25.80
N PHE A 19 10.03 29.92 -24.68
CA PHE A 19 8.70 30.42 -24.44
C PHE A 19 8.51 31.63 -25.35
N SER A 20 7.95 31.38 -26.52
CA SER A 20 7.30 32.40 -27.30
C SER A 20 6.11 31.75 -27.95
N SER A 21 4.99 32.43 -27.81
CA SER A 21 3.71 32.27 -28.51
C SER A 21 3.87 32.29 -30.02
N ALA A 22 4.62 31.33 -30.57
CA ALA A 22 4.70 31.09 -31.99
C ALA A 22 3.43 30.34 -32.37
N VAL A 23 2.58 31.01 -33.15
CA VAL A 23 1.42 30.42 -33.81
C VAL A 23 1.90 29.17 -34.55
N GLY A 24 1.37 28.00 -34.19
CA GLY A 24 1.78 26.75 -34.83
C GLY A 24 1.18 26.58 -36.23
N PRO A 25 1.74 25.69 -37.06
CA PRO A 25 1.31 25.50 -38.44
C PRO A 25 -0.15 25.09 -38.57
N VAL A 26 -0.68 24.30 -37.61
CA VAL A 26 -2.10 23.90 -37.59
C VAL A 26 -2.98 25.11 -37.25
N GLU A 27 -2.54 25.94 -36.29
CA GLU A 27 -3.27 27.14 -35.92
C GLU A 27 -3.39 28.14 -37.08
N VAL A 28 -2.32 28.31 -37.89
CA VAL A 28 -2.36 29.16 -39.09
C VAL A 28 -3.41 28.67 -40.10
N ARG A 29 -3.42 27.36 -40.38
CA ARG A 29 -4.39 26.78 -41.33
C ARG A 29 -5.83 26.94 -40.86
N ILE A 30 -6.10 26.64 -39.59
CA ILE A 30 -7.43 26.84 -38.99
C ILE A 30 -7.85 28.30 -39.11
N ARG A 31 -6.94 29.24 -38.80
CA ARG A 31 -7.22 30.67 -38.89
C ARG A 31 -7.54 31.08 -40.33
N SER A 32 -6.79 30.60 -41.33
CA SER A 32 -7.08 30.88 -42.76
C SER A 32 -8.46 30.37 -43.15
N ILE A 33 -8.74 29.07 -42.93
CA ILE A 33 -10.00 28.43 -43.32
C ILE A 33 -11.22 29.17 -42.72
N LEU A 34 -11.12 29.57 -41.45
CA LEU A 34 -12.22 30.26 -40.76
C LEU A 34 -12.37 31.71 -41.23
N THR A 35 -11.27 32.42 -41.47
CA THR A 35 -11.30 33.77 -42.03
C THR A 35 -11.91 33.79 -43.42
N ASP A 36 -11.48 32.86 -44.29
CA ASP A 36 -11.92 32.79 -45.68
C ASP A 36 -13.42 32.45 -45.78
N ARG A 37 -13.89 31.52 -44.95
CA ARG A 37 -15.26 30.98 -45.03
C ARG A 37 -16.31 31.81 -44.30
N PHE A 38 -15.96 32.41 -43.16
CA PHE A 38 -16.93 33.06 -42.29
C PHE A 38 -16.71 34.57 -42.11
N LYS A 39 -15.62 35.14 -42.66
CA LYS A 39 -15.25 36.56 -42.56
C LYS A 39 -15.58 37.17 -41.19
N PRO A 40 -15.03 36.60 -40.11
CA PRO A 40 -15.43 36.96 -38.75
C PRO A 40 -14.94 38.37 -38.38
N ILE A 41 -15.74 39.07 -37.59
CA ILE A 41 -15.40 40.37 -36.98
C ILE A 41 -14.34 40.16 -35.88
N HIS A 42 -14.46 39.06 -35.15
CA HIS A 42 -13.49 38.67 -34.12
C HIS A 42 -13.19 37.17 -34.22
N LEU A 43 -11.90 36.83 -34.33
CA LEU A 43 -11.43 35.44 -34.35
C LEU A 43 -10.26 35.27 -33.38
N LYS A 44 -10.46 34.43 -32.38
CA LYS A 44 -9.43 34.03 -31.42
C LYS A 44 -9.30 32.52 -31.44
N VAL A 45 -8.13 32.05 -31.85
CA VAL A 45 -7.74 30.63 -31.79
C VAL A 45 -6.70 30.50 -30.68
N THR A 46 -6.88 29.53 -29.78
CA THR A 46 -5.96 29.27 -28.67
C THR A 46 -5.67 27.78 -28.61
N ASN A 47 -4.39 27.43 -28.70
CA ASN A 47 -3.93 26.06 -28.54
C ASN A 47 -3.96 25.66 -27.05
N GLU A 48 -4.81 24.70 -26.69
CA GLU A 48 -4.96 24.18 -25.31
C GLU A 48 -4.33 22.79 -25.13
N SER A 49 -3.57 22.31 -26.13
CA SER A 49 -2.89 21.00 -26.08
C SER A 49 -2.12 20.77 -24.78
N ARG A 50 -1.40 21.79 -24.28
CA ARG A 50 -0.59 21.68 -23.06
C ARG A 50 -1.39 21.31 -21.80
N LYS A 51 -2.70 21.57 -21.74
CA LYS A 51 -3.54 21.20 -20.59
C LYS A 51 -3.92 19.72 -20.60
N HIS A 52 -3.83 19.04 -21.75
CA HIS A 52 -4.35 17.69 -21.95
C HIS A 52 -3.39 16.70 -22.62
N SER A 53 -2.29 17.16 -23.24
CA SER A 53 -1.28 16.29 -23.85
C SER A 53 -0.14 16.00 -22.87
N ARG A 54 0.22 14.72 -22.74
CA ARG A 54 1.39 14.26 -21.97
C ARG A 54 2.72 14.63 -22.64
N LEU A 55 2.70 14.93 -23.94
CA LEU A 55 3.84 15.42 -24.70
C LEU A 55 3.67 16.89 -25.06
N THR A 56 4.73 17.67 -24.83
CA THR A 56 4.80 19.10 -25.18
C THR A 56 4.99 19.21 -26.70
N GLY A 57 4.04 19.82 -27.41
CA GLY A 57 4.19 20.14 -28.84
C GLY A 57 3.21 19.47 -29.81
N LEU A 58 2.30 18.60 -29.34
CA LEU A 58 1.25 18.02 -30.20
C LEU A 58 0.01 18.92 -30.22
N GLU A 59 -0.19 19.65 -31.33
CA GLU A 59 -1.32 20.56 -31.57
C GLU A 59 -2.65 19.80 -31.77
N THR A 60 -3.16 19.20 -30.70
CA THR A 60 -4.31 18.27 -30.76
C THR A 60 -5.60 18.84 -30.22
N HIS A 61 -5.53 19.85 -29.35
CA HIS A 61 -6.66 20.47 -28.68
C HIS A 61 -6.68 21.97 -28.93
N PHE A 62 -7.77 22.47 -29.51
CA PHE A 62 -7.93 23.88 -29.81
C PHE A 62 -9.21 24.45 -29.20
N LYS A 63 -9.13 25.71 -28.80
CA LYS A 63 -10.28 26.53 -28.43
C LYS A 63 -10.43 27.67 -29.42
N ILE A 64 -11.59 27.78 -30.03
CA ILE A 64 -11.91 28.80 -31.03
C ILE A 64 -13.05 29.65 -30.50
N THR A 65 -12.84 30.96 -30.46
CA THR A 65 -13.88 31.95 -30.23
C THR A 65 -14.04 32.77 -31.51
N ILE A 66 -15.21 32.71 -32.12
CA ILE A 66 -15.50 33.35 -33.40
C ILE A 66 -16.78 34.17 -33.29
N VAL A 67 -16.73 35.39 -33.81
CA VAL A 67 -17.87 36.31 -33.91
C VAL A 67 -18.06 36.67 -35.38
N SER A 68 -19.21 36.35 -35.94
CA SER A 68 -19.55 36.67 -37.34
C SER A 68 -21.03 36.98 -37.49
N GLN A 69 -21.36 37.83 -38.47
CA GLN A 69 -22.73 38.11 -38.91
C GLN A 69 -23.41 36.87 -39.50
N TYR A 70 -22.62 35.93 -40.03
CA TYR A 70 -23.13 34.68 -40.62
C TYR A 70 -23.86 33.78 -39.60
N PHE A 71 -23.71 34.06 -38.31
CA PHE A 71 -24.29 33.28 -37.23
C PHE A 71 -25.59 33.89 -36.65
N GLU A 72 -26.06 35.03 -37.16
CA GLU A 72 -27.22 35.74 -36.59
C GLU A 72 -28.53 34.94 -36.61
N GLU A 73 -28.76 34.14 -37.66
CA GLU A 73 -30.02 33.37 -37.81
C GLU A 73 -29.87 31.87 -37.50
N LEU A 74 -28.69 31.44 -37.03
CA LEU A 74 -28.37 30.03 -36.83
C LEU A 74 -28.39 29.65 -35.34
N SER A 75 -28.90 28.47 -35.03
CA SER A 75 -28.82 27.91 -33.67
C SER A 75 -27.38 27.54 -33.29
N LEU A 76 -27.10 27.45 -31.99
CA LEU A 76 -25.76 27.08 -31.47
C LEU A 76 -25.22 25.79 -32.10
N MET A 77 -26.06 24.76 -32.22
CA MET A 77 -25.67 23.47 -32.78
C MET A 77 -25.34 23.58 -34.28
N GLU A 78 -26.12 24.37 -35.02
CA GLU A 78 -25.88 24.60 -36.46
C GLU A 78 -24.58 25.38 -36.69
N ARG A 79 -24.32 26.42 -35.89
CA ARG A 79 -23.05 27.17 -35.90
C ARG A 79 -21.86 26.22 -35.69
N GLN A 80 -21.94 25.35 -34.67
CA GLN A 80 -20.90 24.36 -34.41
C GLN A 80 -20.75 23.38 -35.57
N ARG A 81 -21.84 22.82 -36.10
CA ARG A 81 -21.82 21.91 -37.25
C ARG A 81 -21.16 22.52 -38.48
N LEU A 82 -21.44 23.79 -38.78
CA LEU A 82 -20.81 24.51 -39.90
C LEU A 82 -19.30 24.65 -39.72
N ILE A 83 -18.84 24.97 -38.51
CA ILE A 83 -17.41 25.09 -38.19
C ILE A 83 -16.73 23.73 -38.26
N TYR A 84 -17.35 22.68 -37.71
CA TYR A 84 -16.84 21.30 -37.85
C TYR A 84 -16.76 20.87 -39.32
N LYS A 85 -17.77 21.20 -40.13
CA LYS A 85 -17.77 20.91 -41.57
C LYS A 85 -16.66 21.67 -42.30
N ALA A 86 -16.32 22.88 -41.85
CA ALA A 86 -15.21 23.64 -42.40
C ALA A 86 -13.84 23.08 -42.05
N LEU A 87 -13.70 22.55 -40.84
CA LEU A 87 -12.43 22.04 -40.31
C LEU A 87 -12.26 20.53 -40.49
N LYS A 88 -13.16 19.85 -41.20
CA LYS A 88 -13.12 18.37 -41.37
C LYS A 88 -11.77 17.87 -41.88
N GLY A 89 -11.15 18.57 -42.83
CA GLY A 89 -9.82 18.21 -43.35
C GLY A 89 -8.70 18.33 -42.30
N GLU A 90 -8.83 19.24 -41.33
CA GLU A 90 -7.86 19.37 -40.24
C GLU A 90 -8.03 18.25 -39.19
N PHE A 91 -9.24 17.73 -38.98
CA PHE A 91 -9.47 16.54 -38.14
C PHE A 91 -8.77 15.30 -38.70
N GLU A 92 -8.77 15.14 -40.03
CA GLU A 92 -8.04 14.04 -40.69
C GLU A 92 -6.52 14.21 -40.57
N SER A 93 -6.03 15.44 -40.42
CA SER A 93 -4.60 15.75 -40.29
C SER A 93 -4.00 15.58 -38.88
N GLY A 94 -4.82 15.28 -37.86
CA GLY A 94 -4.36 15.02 -36.49
C GLY A 94 -4.96 15.91 -35.39
N LEU A 95 -6.00 16.71 -35.68
CA LEU A 95 -6.75 17.43 -34.65
C LEU A 95 -7.72 16.48 -33.94
N HIS A 96 -7.62 16.36 -32.60
CA HIS A 96 -8.43 15.41 -31.83
C HIS A 96 -9.66 16.04 -31.17
N ALA A 97 -9.56 17.28 -30.69
CA ALA A 97 -10.65 17.93 -29.97
C ALA A 97 -10.71 19.44 -30.21
N LEU A 98 -11.93 19.95 -30.30
CA LEU A 98 -12.22 21.34 -30.59
C LEU A 98 -13.29 21.91 -29.65
N SER A 99 -12.97 22.98 -28.95
CA SER A 99 -13.92 23.77 -28.17
C SER A 99 -14.32 25.01 -28.96
N ILE A 100 -15.60 25.11 -29.33
CA ILE A 100 -16.12 26.18 -30.19
C ILE A 100 -17.04 27.10 -29.40
N ASN A 101 -16.72 28.39 -29.37
CA ASN A 101 -17.60 29.45 -28.92
C ASN A 101 -17.93 30.36 -30.11
N ALA A 102 -19.12 30.17 -30.69
CA ALA A 102 -19.57 30.90 -31.87
C ALA A 102 -20.70 31.86 -31.50
N LYS A 103 -20.39 33.16 -31.49
CA LYS A 103 -21.32 34.24 -31.17
C LYS A 103 -21.74 35.00 -32.42
N SER A 104 -22.94 35.57 -32.41
CA SER A 104 -23.37 36.52 -33.43
C SER A 104 -22.83 37.93 -33.12
N SER A 105 -22.85 38.83 -34.11
CA SER A 105 -22.49 40.25 -33.93
C SER A 105 -23.33 40.90 -32.83
N LYS A 106 -24.64 40.64 -32.81
CA LYS A 106 -25.59 41.20 -31.86
C LYS A 106 -25.30 40.78 -30.42
N GLU A 107 -24.98 39.49 -30.22
CA GLU A 107 -24.60 38.95 -28.91
C GLU A 107 -23.30 39.56 -28.34
N LEU A 108 -22.42 40.10 -29.18
CA LEU A 108 -21.19 40.77 -28.71
C LEU A 108 -21.49 42.15 -28.09
N PHE A 109 -22.49 42.87 -28.62
CA PHE A 109 -22.88 44.21 -28.12
C PHE A 109 -23.80 44.13 -26.89
N GLU A 110 -24.47 42.99 -26.69
CA GLU A 110 -25.38 42.76 -25.56
C GLU A 110 -24.63 42.31 -24.28
N GLU A 111 -23.33 42.05 -24.36
CA GLU A 111 -22.43 41.77 -23.23
C GLU A 111 -22.02 43.05 -22.47
N LEU A 112 -22.86 44.09 -22.49
CA LEU A 112 -22.88 45.10 -21.42
C LEU A 112 -23.12 44.35 -20.11
N PRO A 113 -22.41 44.66 -19.01
CA PRO A 113 -22.46 43.89 -17.78
C PRO A 113 -23.89 43.94 -17.22
N SER A 114 -24.69 42.94 -17.56
CA SER A 114 -25.95 42.69 -16.88
C SER A 114 -25.61 42.38 -15.42
N PRO A 115 -26.39 42.88 -14.46
CA PRO A 115 -26.21 42.50 -13.07
C PRO A 115 -26.23 40.97 -12.99
N PRO A 116 -25.27 40.35 -12.27
CA PRO A 116 -25.09 38.91 -12.29
C PRO A 116 -26.43 38.23 -12.00
N CYS A 117 -26.96 37.51 -12.98
CA CYS A 117 -28.15 36.71 -12.77
C CYS A 117 -27.85 35.68 -11.67
N PRO A 118 -28.69 35.54 -10.62
CA PRO A 118 -28.44 34.63 -9.51
C PRO A 118 -28.48 33.14 -9.89
N LEU A 119 -28.66 32.81 -11.16
CA LEU A 119 -28.76 31.44 -11.68
C LEU A 119 -27.63 31.09 -12.66
N GLN A 120 -26.40 31.52 -12.35
CA GLN A 120 -25.23 30.88 -12.95
C GLN A 120 -25.14 29.46 -12.36
N ARG A 121 -25.67 28.48 -13.10
CA ARG A 121 -25.62 27.06 -12.70
C ARG A 121 -24.16 26.71 -12.45
N PRO A 122 -23.80 26.35 -11.22
CA PRO A 122 -22.42 26.23 -10.87
C PRO A 122 -21.87 24.98 -11.56
N ASN A 123 -20.62 25.08 -12.04
CA ASN A 123 -20.03 24.17 -13.01
C ASN A 123 -20.14 22.71 -12.51
N LYS A 124 -21.03 21.88 -13.10
CA LYS A 124 -21.34 20.51 -12.63
C LYS A 124 -20.09 19.65 -12.41
N SER A 125 -19.04 19.87 -13.20
CA SER A 125 -17.75 19.20 -13.09
C SER A 125 -17.06 19.45 -11.73
N ARG A 126 -17.17 20.65 -11.15
CA ARG A 126 -16.54 20.95 -9.85
C ARG A 126 -17.21 20.22 -8.70
N TYR A 127 -18.55 20.17 -8.66
CA TYR A 127 -19.27 19.39 -7.63
C TYR A 127 -19.05 17.90 -7.78
N PHE A 128 -18.94 17.40 -9.01
CA PHE A 128 -18.68 15.98 -9.25
C PHE A 128 -17.30 15.56 -8.73
N ILE A 129 -16.26 16.37 -8.98
CA ILE A 129 -14.91 16.11 -8.45
C ILE A 129 -14.90 16.22 -6.91
N ILE A 130 -15.53 17.26 -6.35
CA ILE A 130 -15.64 17.43 -4.91
C ILE A 130 -16.35 16.21 -4.28
N LEU A 131 -17.46 15.75 -4.85
CA LEU A 131 -18.23 14.61 -4.33
C LEU A 131 -17.42 13.31 -4.36
N ILE A 132 -16.65 13.07 -5.43
CA ILE A 132 -15.74 11.92 -5.52
C ILE A 132 -14.61 12.03 -4.50
N CYS A 133 -14.01 13.20 -4.34
CA CYS A 133 -12.94 13.44 -3.38
C CYS A 133 -13.43 13.25 -1.93
N PHE A 134 -14.61 13.76 -1.59
CA PHE A 134 -15.23 13.55 -0.28
C PHE A 134 -15.56 12.08 -0.07
N GLY A 135 -16.17 11.40 -1.05
CA GLY A 135 -16.46 9.96 -0.97
C GLY A 135 -15.21 9.11 -0.72
N ASN A 136 -14.13 9.36 -1.45
CA ASN A 136 -12.86 8.66 -1.26
C ASN A 136 -12.22 8.93 0.11
N MET A 137 -12.36 10.15 0.64
CA MET A 137 -11.88 10.49 1.98
C MET A 137 -12.64 9.71 3.08
N PHE A 138 -13.96 9.57 2.96
CA PHE A 138 -14.76 8.78 3.90
C PHE A 138 -14.44 7.29 3.82
N VAL A 139 -14.24 6.73 2.63
CA VAL A 139 -13.83 5.33 2.46
C VAL A 139 -12.47 5.07 3.10
N HIS A 140 -11.49 5.95 2.87
CA HIS A 140 -10.17 5.82 3.48
C HIS A 140 -10.25 5.94 5.01
N LEU A 141 -11.01 6.91 5.53
CA LEU A 141 -11.20 7.06 6.97
C LEU A 141 -11.88 5.84 7.60
N TYR A 142 -12.89 5.28 6.95
CA TYR A 142 -13.57 4.07 7.40
C TYR A 142 -12.63 2.86 7.46
N ILE A 143 -11.81 2.66 6.41
CA ILE A 143 -10.80 1.60 6.37
C ILE A 143 -9.77 1.77 7.50
N HIS A 144 -9.29 2.99 7.74
CA HIS A 144 -8.36 3.28 8.84
C HIS A 144 -8.98 3.01 10.21
N ILE A 145 -10.23 3.42 10.44
CA ILE A 145 -10.94 3.13 11.68
C ILE A 145 -11.11 1.62 11.88
N TYR A 146 -11.51 0.90 10.84
CA TYR A 146 -11.71 -0.56 10.91
C TYR A 146 -10.39 -1.32 11.15
N THR A 147 -9.32 -0.94 10.47
CA THR A 147 -8.00 -1.55 10.65
C THR A 147 -7.45 -1.30 12.06
N LEU A 148 -7.61 -0.08 12.59
CA LEU A 148 -7.27 0.22 13.99
C LEU A 148 -8.12 -0.58 14.98
N TYR A 149 -9.42 -0.71 14.74
CA TYR A 149 -10.31 -1.51 15.57
C TYR A 149 -9.87 -2.98 15.62
N ILE A 150 -9.61 -3.59 14.46
CA ILE A 150 -9.12 -4.98 14.35
C ILE A 150 -7.78 -5.13 15.06
N TYR A 151 -6.85 -4.18 14.86
CA TYR A 151 -5.54 -4.21 15.51
C TYR A 151 -5.65 -4.16 17.04
N ILE A 152 -6.50 -3.29 17.59
CA ILE A 152 -6.77 -3.22 19.04
C ILE A 152 -7.40 -4.52 19.54
N TYR A 153 -8.32 -5.10 18.78
CA TYR A 153 -8.94 -6.38 19.13
C TYR A 153 -7.91 -7.52 19.16
N MET A 154 -7.04 -7.62 18.14
CA MET A 154 -6.01 -8.65 18.05
C MET A 154 -4.95 -8.50 19.14
N THR A 155 -4.53 -7.28 19.47
CA THR A 155 -3.58 -7.06 20.58
C THR A 155 -4.18 -7.45 21.94
N LYS A 156 -5.47 -7.19 22.17
CA LYS A 156 -6.19 -7.69 23.35
C LYS A 156 -6.28 -9.22 23.37
N LEU A 157 -6.64 -9.85 22.25
CA LEU A 157 -6.74 -11.30 22.13
C LEU A 157 -5.39 -11.99 22.39
N LEU A 158 -4.32 -11.49 21.77
CA LEU A 158 -2.95 -11.95 22.02
C LEU A 158 -2.53 -11.72 23.47
N GLY A 159 -2.98 -10.64 24.10
CA GLY A 159 -2.77 -10.36 25.52
C GLY A 159 -3.37 -11.42 26.43
N VAL A 160 -4.63 -11.79 26.20
CA VAL A 160 -5.33 -12.87 26.93
C VAL A 160 -4.62 -14.20 26.71
N LEU A 161 -4.34 -14.56 25.46
CA LEU A 161 -3.63 -15.79 25.11
C LEU A 161 -2.27 -15.89 25.83
N ARG A 162 -1.48 -14.82 25.79
CA ARG A 162 -0.17 -14.75 26.47
C ARG A 162 -0.31 -14.92 27.98
N ASN A 163 -1.35 -14.35 28.59
CA ASN A 163 -1.59 -14.50 30.03
C ASN A 163 -2.01 -15.93 30.38
N THR A 164 -2.89 -16.55 29.59
CA THR A 164 -3.28 -17.96 29.77
C THR A 164 -2.09 -18.90 29.65
N ILE A 165 -1.25 -18.72 28.61
CA ILE A 165 -0.02 -19.51 28.44
C ILE A 165 0.90 -19.34 29.64
N ARG A 166 1.10 -18.09 30.11
CA ARG A 166 1.94 -17.82 31.29
C ARG A 166 1.41 -18.54 32.53
N ASN A 167 0.09 -18.53 32.75
CA ASN A 167 -0.56 -19.18 33.89
C ASN A 167 -0.46 -20.71 33.81
N VAL A 168 -0.57 -21.31 32.62
CA VAL A 168 -0.36 -22.76 32.43
C VAL A 168 1.09 -23.13 32.69
N ILE A 169 2.05 -22.35 32.18
CA ILE A 169 3.48 -22.58 32.43
C ILE A 169 3.81 -22.44 33.92
N SER A 170 3.27 -21.44 34.62
CA SER A 170 3.50 -21.30 36.06
C SER A 170 2.91 -22.47 36.86
N SER A 171 1.72 -22.94 36.47
CA SER A 171 1.04 -24.05 37.14
C SER A 171 1.79 -25.37 36.94
N THR A 172 2.26 -25.66 35.73
CA THR A 172 3.06 -26.86 35.43
C THR A 172 4.41 -26.85 36.17
N LYS A 173 5.08 -25.69 36.26
CA LYS A 173 6.30 -25.55 37.08
C LYS A 173 6.06 -25.83 38.56
N LEU A 174 4.95 -25.33 39.12
CA LEU A 174 4.60 -25.57 40.52
C LEU A 174 4.34 -27.05 40.80
N ILE A 175 3.58 -27.73 39.92
CA ILE A 175 3.29 -29.16 40.02
C ILE A 175 4.58 -29.97 39.94
N LYS A 176 5.49 -29.65 39.00
CA LYS A 176 6.81 -30.30 38.89
C LYS A 176 7.60 -30.18 40.21
N GLN A 177 7.67 -28.98 40.78
CA GLN A 177 8.39 -28.73 42.03
C GLN A 177 7.75 -29.42 43.25
N GLN A 178 6.42 -29.58 43.26
CA GLN A 178 5.73 -30.35 44.30
C GLN A 178 6.04 -31.85 44.18
N MET A 179 6.01 -32.41 42.97
CA MET A 179 6.36 -33.81 42.74
C MET A 179 7.81 -34.12 43.08
N GLU A 180 8.75 -33.25 42.72
CA GLU A 180 10.17 -33.41 43.07
C GLU A 180 10.36 -33.43 44.60
N ARG A 181 9.73 -32.50 45.33
CA ARG A 181 9.77 -32.50 46.81
C ARG A 181 9.16 -33.75 47.44
N TYR A 182 8.07 -34.25 46.86
CA TYR A 182 7.44 -35.49 47.32
C TYR A 182 8.36 -36.69 47.09
N LEU A 183 8.94 -36.81 45.90
CA LEU A 183 9.90 -37.87 45.56
C LEU A 183 11.11 -37.85 46.50
N GLU A 184 11.71 -36.69 46.74
CA GLU A 184 12.84 -36.55 47.68
C GLU A 184 12.47 -36.98 49.11
N SER A 185 11.25 -36.64 49.57
CA SER A 185 10.74 -37.09 50.88
C SER A 185 10.60 -38.61 50.94
N VAL A 186 10.06 -39.23 49.89
CA VAL A 186 9.91 -40.69 49.79
C VAL A 186 11.29 -41.36 49.77
N ILE A 187 12.22 -40.88 48.94
CA ILE A 187 13.59 -41.39 48.86
C ILE A 187 14.31 -41.26 50.22
N SER A 188 14.17 -40.12 50.91
CA SER A 188 14.72 -39.90 52.25
C SER A 188 14.13 -40.85 53.31
N LYS A 189 12.84 -41.19 53.20
CA LYS A 189 12.20 -42.13 54.13
C LYS A 189 12.67 -43.56 53.87
N TRP A 190 12.74 -43.99 52.61
CA TRP A 190 13.22 -45.32 52.24
C TRP A 190 14.71 -45.53 52.53
N SER A 191 15.56 -44.52 52.28
CA SER A 191 16.98 -44.60 52.63
C SER A 191 17.20 -44.79 54.14
N ARG A 192 16.45 -44.10 54.99
CA ARG A 192 16.47 -44.32 56.45
C ARG A 192 16.03 -45.73 56.84
N ILE A 193 14.98 -46.26 56.21
CA ILE A 193 14.53 -47.65 56.45
C ILE A 193 15.61 -48.65 56.02
N LEU A 194 16.19 -48.48 54.83
CA LEU A 194 17.23 -49.37 54.30
C LEU A 194 18.49 -49.37 55.18
N VAL A 195 18.94 -48.21 55.68
CA VAL A 195 20.07 -48.12 56.63
C VAL A 195 19.74 -48.81 57.95
N ARG A 196 18.51 -48.65 58.47
CA ARG A 196 18.04 -49.31 59.69
C ARG A 196 18.01 -50.84 59.53
N SER A 197 17.50 -51.35 58.42
CA SER A 197 17.49 -52.79 58.12
C SER A 197 18.90 -53.36 57.93
N ARG A 198 19.81 -52.61 57.31
CA ARG A 198 21.24 -53.00 57.19
C ARG A 198 21.95 -53.05 58.54
N SER A 199 21.63 -52.14 59.48
CA SER A 199 22.15 -52.19 60.85
C SER A 199 21.62 -53.39 61.65
N HIS A 200 20.39 -53.82 61.39
CA HIS A 200 19.82 -55.03 61.99
C HIS A 200 20.45 -56.31 61.45
N PHE A 201 20.86 -56.33 60.17
CA PHE A 201 21.50 -57.50 59.54
C PHE A 201 23.01 -57.59 59.88
N ASN A 202 23.70 -56.47 60.02
CA ASN A 202 25.10 -56.44 60.47
C ASN A 202 25.26 -56.65 61.99
N GLY A 203 24.15 -56.61 62.75
CA GLY A 203 24.12 -56.88 64.19
C GLY A 203 23.97 -58.36 64.56
N SER A 204 23.85 -59.28 63.59
CA SER A 204 23.57 -60.71 63.84
C SER A 204 24.69 -61.68 63.41
N HIS A 205 25.95 -61.22 63.29
CA HIS A 205 27.10 -62.11 63.14
C HIS A 205 28.24 -61.75 64.11
N LEU A 206 28.06 -62.07 65.39
CA LEU A 206 29.14 -62.48 66.28
C LEU A 206 28.97 -63.97 66.54
N CYS A 207 29.58 -64.80 65.69
CA CYS A 207 29.79 -66.21 66.00
C CYS A 207 31.06 -66.31 66.85
N THR A 208 30.91 -66.69 68.12
CA THR A 208 32.00 -67.21 68.96
C THR A 208 32.43 -68.60 68.46
N PRO A 209 33.72 -68.95 68.47
CA PRO A 209 34.17 -70.29 68.10
C PRO A 209 34.05 -71.27 69.28
N ASN A 210 33.90 -72.56 68.94
CA ASN A 210 33.94 -73.77 69.78
C ASN A 210 32.60 -74.06 70.51
N SER A 211 31.94 -75.22 70.37
CA SER A 211 32.41 -76.59 70.11
C SER A 211 31.27 -77.48 69.55
N GLU A 212 31.64 -78.42 68.68
CA GLU A 212 30.95 -79.67 68.29
C GLU A 212 29.80 -79.64 67.24
N LEU A 213 30.12 -80.22 66.06
CA LEU A 213 29.25 -80.72 64.98
C LEU A 213 28.64 -82.10 65.36
N PRO A 214 27.64 -82.68 64.64
CA PRO A 214 27.19 -82.41 63.24
C PRO A 214 25.66 -82.15 63.14
N VAL A 215 25.02 -81.69 62.05
CA VAL A 215 24.94 -82.21 60.67
C VAL A 215 24.29 -81.14 59.74
N SER A 216 24.83 -81.00 58.51
CA SER A 216 24.19 -80.53 57.26
C SER A 216 23.64 -79.09 57.11
N GLY A 217 24.23 -78.33 56.17
CA GLY A 217 23.49 -77.30 55.41
C GLY A 217 24.21 -75.97 55.16
N SER A 218 25.25 -75.97 54.33
CA SER A 218 25.90 -74.76 53.81
C SER A 218 25.01 -73.97 52.85
N ILE A 219 24.73 -72.70 53.13
CA ILE A 219 24.23 -71.74 52.13
C ILE A 219 25.19 -70.55 52.07
N ILE A 220 25.87 -70.46 50.92
CA ILE A 220 26.79 -69.39 50.53
C ILE A 220 25.95 -68.22 50.02
N CYS A 221 26.00 -67.05 50.68
CA CYS A 221 25.44 -65.81 50.16
C CYS A 221 26.56 -64.95 49.55
N HIS A 222 26.67 -64.95 48.21
CA HIS A 222 27.50 -64.01 47.48
C HIS A 222 26.94 -62.58 47.61
N SER A 223 27.78 -61.66 48.11
CA SER A 223 27.52 -60.22 48.06
C SER A 223 27.74 -59.69 46.64
N VAL A 224 26.72 -59.07 46.04
CA VAL A 224 26.86 -58.27 44.81
C VAL A 224 27.07 -56.79 45.20
N PRO A 225 28.13 -56.09 44.73
CA PRO A 225 28.41 -54.72 45.15
C PRO A 225 27.49 -53.67 44.52
N ILE A 226 27.10 -52.68 45.33
CA ILE A 226 26.14 -51.58 45.08
C ILE A 226 26.63 -50.54 44.04
N HIS A 227 27.80 -50.70 43.42
CA HIS A 227 28.38 -49.68 42.53
C HIS A 227 27.67 -49.53 41.17
N TRP A 228 26.67 -50.36 40.85
CA TRP A 228 26.00 -50.33 39.54
C TRP A 228 24.76 -49.44 39.47
N LEU A 229 24.20 -48.97 40.60
CA LEU A 229 22.91 -48.27 40.63
C LEU A 229 22.99 -46.72 40.60
N THR A 230 24.18 -46.12 40.57
CA THR A 230 24.33 -44.65 40.58
C THR A 230 24.52 -44.00 39.19
N SER A 231 24.44 -44.76 38.09
CA SER A 231 24.74 -44.25 36.73
C SER A 231 23.54 -43.98 35.82
N HIS A 232 22.32 -43.88 36.34
CA HIS A 232 21.19 -43.35 35.55
C HIS A 232 20.78 -41.96 36.02
N LYS A 233 21.54 -40.96 35.54
CA LYS A 233 21.06 -39.59 35.37
C LYS A 233 19.82 -39.61 34.48
N PHE A 234 18.63 -39.61 35.08
CA PHE A 234 17.40 -39.22 34.38
C PHE A 234 17.53 -37.75 33.98
N LYS A 235 17.76 -37.52 32.69
CA LYS A 235 17.75 -36.18 32.08
C LYS A 235 16.39 -36.02 31.38
N VAL A 236 15.52 -35.19 31.95
CA VAL A 236 14.27 -34.69 31.33
C VAL A 236 14.19 -33.19 31.52
#